data_AF-A0A2S7V8C4-F1
#
_entry.id   AF-A0A2S7V8C4-F1
#
_cell.length_a   1.000
_cell.length_b   1.000
_cell.length_c   1.000
_cell.angle_alpha   90.00
_cell.angle_beta   90.00
_cell.angle_gamma   90.00
#
_symmetry.space_group_name_H-M   'P 1'
#
loop_
_entity.id
_entity.type
_entity.pdbx_description
1 polymer ?
#
loop_
_entity_poly.entity_id
_entity_poly.type
_entity_poly.pdbx_seq_one_letter_code
_entity_poly.pdbx_strand_id
1 'polypeptide(L)'
;MKIILLAVALSLTGCAQIQNYKTVDVALNTPLSTSIGGSFFSIAKTKDLPNAFGKADIYGGKVNLGHSELRYQGLTKDNQLILRYTDVTIHSDENVFTRYGNSSSTISSGYNGNIMVTHANKRDANISQLPPNTIEFLFPLNKKVLPISGYIVTIIEATPYDVKYTISQ
;
A
#
# COMPACT_ATOMS: atom_id res chain seq x y z
N MET A 1 42.14 -17.25 12.70
CA MET A 1 41.21 -17.91 11.76
C MET A 1 39.74 -17.95 12.24
N LYS A 2 39.46 -18.26 13.52
CA LYS A 2 38.07 -18.30 14.05
C LYS A 2 37.31 -16.95 14.04
N ILE A 3 37.99 -15.81 14.21
CA ILE A 3 37.34 -14.49 14.24
C ILE A 3 36.92 -14.01 12.85
N ILE A 4 37.67 -14.36 11.80
CA ILE A 4 37.34 -14.02 10.40
C ILE A 4 36.08 -14.77 9.94
N LEU A 5 35.91 -16.02 10.38
CA LEU A 5 34.72 -16.83 10.08
C LEU A 5 33.45 -16.27 10.74
N LEU A 6 33.56 -15.64 11.92
CA LEU A 6 32.43 -15.04 12.62
C LEU A 6 32.00 -13.71 11.99
N ALA A 7 32.95 -12.90 11.51
CA ALA A 7 32.66 -11.65 10.80
C ALA A 7 31.98 -11.88 9.44
N VAL A 8 32.34 -12.96 8.73
CA VAL A 8 31.69 -13.36 7.47
C VAL A 8 30.29 -13.97 7.70
N ALA A 9 30.06 -14.63 8.84
CA ALA A 9 28.74 -15.15 9.20
C ALA A 9 27.73 -14.02 9.53
N LEU A 10 28.20 -12.91 10.12
CA LEU A 10 27.38 -11.73 10.45
C LEU A 10 27.06 -10.85 9.23
N SER A 11 27.85 -10.90 8.15
CA SER A 11 27.56 -10.15 6.93
C SER A 11 26.51 -10.82 6.03
N LEU A 12 26.25 -12.12 6.21
CA LEU A 12 25.26 -12.88 5.43
C LEU A 12 23.81 -12.66 5.90
N THR A 13 23.59 -12.11 7.10
CA THR A 13 22.25 -11.85 7.66
C THR A 13 21.68 -10.47 7.29
N GLY A 14 22.45 -9.62 6.58
CA GLY A 14 22.05 -8.24 6.25
C GLY A 14 21.08 -8.09 5.07
N CYS A 15 20.75 -9.18 4.36
CA CYS A 15 19.84 -9.12 3.21
C CYS A 15 18.43 -9.56 3.59
N ALA A 16 17.63 -8.63 4.13
CA ALA A 16 16.22 -8.89 4.41
C ALA A 16 15.47 -9.24 3.10
N GLN A 17 14.66 -10.30 3.13
CA GLN A 17 13.79 -10.66 2.02
C GLN A 17 12.67 -9.64 1.88
N ILE A 18 12.23 -9.37 0.65
CA ILE A 18 11.09 -8.49 0.38
C ILE A 18 9.83 -9.06 1.04
N GLN A 19 9.17 -8.23 1.85
CA GLN A 19 7.90 -8.54 2.49
C GLN A 19 6.78 -7.67 1.93
N ASN A 20 5.55 -8.17 2.06
CA ASN A 20 4.33 -7.44 1.75
C ASN A 20 3.61 -7.10 3.05
N TYR A 21 3.12 -5.87 3.14
CA TYR A 21 2.46 -5.33 4.31
C TYR A 21 1.04 -4.90 3.96
N LYS A 22 0.14 -5.13 4.90
CA LYS A 22 -1.23 -4.64 4.88
C LYS A 22 -1.44 -3.84 6.16
N THR A 23 -1.77 -2.57 6.02
CA THR A 23 -1.99 -1.67 7.15
C THR A 23 -3.39 -1.12 7.07
N VAL A 24 -4.16 -1.25 8.15
CA VAL A 24 -5.52 -0.73 8.24
C VAL A 24 -5.50 0.67 8.83
N ASP A 25 -6.31 1.57 8.27
CA ASP A 25 -6.37 3.00 8.63
C ASP A 25 -7.44 3.31 9.70
N VAL A 26 -7.70 2.36 10.61
CA VAL A 26 -8.67 2.53 11.70
C VAL A 26 -8.21 1.88 13.00
N ALA A 27 -8.69 2.39 14.12
CA ALA A 27 -8.51 1.74 15.41
C ALA A 27 -9.31 0.44 15.48
N LEU A 28 -8.64 -0.66 15.88
CA LEU A 28 -9.27 -1.96 16.05
C LEU A 28 -9.89 -2.08 17.44
N ASN A 29 -10.95 -2.89 17.55
CA ASN A 29 -11.67 -3.21 18.78
C ASN A 29 -12.26 -2.00 19.52
N THR A 30 -12.43 -0.87 18.84
CA THR A 30 -13.12 0.32 19.37
C THR A 30 -14.42 0.57 18.63
N PRO A 31 -15.45 1.15 19.29
CA PRO A 31 -16.66 1.58 18.61
C PRO A 31 -16.35 2.78 17.72
N LEU A 32 -16.64 2.61 16.44
CA LEU A 32 -16.49 3.61 15.37
C LEU A 32 -17.87 3.96 14.81
N SER A 33 -17.96 5.11 14.16
CA SER A 33 -19.16 5.53 13.45
C SER A 33 -18.81 6.14 12.11
N THR A 34 -19.64 5.91 11.09
CA THR A 34 -19.48 6.48 9.76
C THR A 34 -20.83 6.88 9.19
N SER A 35 -20.86 7.98 8.44
CA SER A 35 -22.06 8.49 7.79
C SER A 35 -22.17 7.99 6.34
N ILE A 36 -23.27 8.30 5.65
CA ILE A 36 -23.45 7.95 4.23
C ILE A 36 -22.25 8.44 3.40
N GLY A 37 -21.67 7.54 2.61
CA GLY A 37 -20.47 7.79 1.83
C GLY A 37 -19.17 7.64 2.63
N GLY A 38 -19.23 7.43 3.94
CA GLY A 38 -18.08 7.25 4.80
C GLY A 38 -17.48 5.84 4.71
N SER A 39 -16.17 5.76 4.98
CA SER A 39 -15.43 4.50 4.98
C SER A 39 -15.64 3.75 6.30
N PHE A 40 -15.77 2.43 6.24
CA PHE A 40 -15.63 1.55 7.39
C PHE A 40 -14.15 1.35 7.73
N PHE A 41 -13.36 1.08 6.69
CA PHE A 41 -11.91 0.97 6.79
C PHE A 41 -11.28 1.05 5.40
N SER A 42 -10.00 1.42 5.38
CA SER A 42 -9.11 1.29 4.24
C SER A 42 -7.88 0.47 4.62
N ILE A 43 -7.48 -0.47 3.76
CA ILE A 43 -6.27 -1.28 3.91
C ILE A 43 -5.29 -0.83 2.85
N ALA A 44 -4.22 -0.17 3.27
CA ALA A 44 -3.09 0.15 2.41
C ALA A 44 -2.25 -1.11 2.17
N LYS A 45 -1.96 -1.43 0.91
CA LYS A 45 -1.07 -2.52 0.50
C LYS A 45 0.28 -1.94 0.11
N THR A 46 1.34 -2.35 0.77
CA THR A 46 2.71 -1.92 0.44
C THR A 46 3.65 -3.11 0.40
N LYS A 47 4.77 -2.97 -0.30
CA LYS A 47 5.89 -3.92 -0.25
C LYS A 47 7.20 -3.22 0.02
N ASP A 48 8.22 -3.96 0.43
CA ASP A 48 9.58 -3.41 0.48
C ASP A 48 10.06 -2.97 -0.90
N LEU A 49 10.78 -1.85 -0.94
CA LEU A 49 11.49 -1.38 -2.11
C LEU A 49 12.62 -2.37 -2.44
N PRO A 50 12.65 -2.94 -3.66
CA PRO A 50 13.74 -3.79 -4.09
C PRO A 50 15.05 -3.02 -4.24
N ASN A 51 16.14 -3.59 -3.74
CA ASN A 51 17.50 -3.12 -3.96
C ASN A 51 18.12 -3.72 -5.24
N ALA A 52 19.39 -3.40 -5.51
CA ALA A 52 20.12 -3.86 -6.69
C ALA A 52 20.20 -5.40 -6.84
N PHE A 53 20.05 -6.13 -5.73
CA PHE A 53 20.12 -7.59 -5.67
C PHE A 53 18.73 -8.24 -5.49
N GLY A 54 17.65 -7.48 -5.65
CA GLY A 54 16.27 -7.96 -5.49
C GLY A 54 15.88 -8.28 -4.04
N LYS A 55 16.61 -7.75 -3.07
CA LYS A 55 16.30 -7.85 -1.63
C LYS A 55 15.68 -6.55 -1.13
N ALA A 56 15.17 -6.53 0.09
CA ALA A 56 14.66 -5.30 0.68
C ALA A 56 15.76 -4.24 0.78
N ASP A 57 15.39 -2.99 0.50
CA ASP A 57 16.25 -1.84 0.69
C ASP A 57 16.65 -1.66 2.16
N ILE A 58 17.92 -1.32 2.40
CA ILE A 58 18.48 -1.12 3.74
C ILE A 58 17.90 0.11 4.43
N TYR A 59 17.45 1.10 3.66
CA TYR A 59 16.80 2.31 4.21
C TYR A 59 15.31 2.12 4.49
N GLY A 60 14.76 0.91 4.25
CA GLY A 60 13.38 0.58 4.57
C GLY A 60 12.34 1.25 3.67
N GLY A 61 12.73 1.70 2.48
CA GLY A 61 11.79 2.26 1.51
C GLY A 61 10.65 1.28 1.20
N LYS A 62 9.44 1.80 0.98
CA LYS A 62 8.24 1.01 0.62
C LYS A 62 7.67 1.43 -0.72
N VAL A 63 7.12 0.48 -1.47
CA VAL A 63 6.41 0.71 -2.74
C VAL A 63 4.92 0.50 -2.51
N ASN A 64 4.12 1.44 -2.99
CA ASN A 64 2.66 1.34 -2.93
C ASN A 64 2.15 0.28 -3.92
N LEU A 65 1.32 -0.64 -3.44
CA LEU A 65 0.66 -1.69 -4.24
C LEU A 65 -0.85 -1.46 -4.41
N GLY A 66 -1.36 -0.34 -3.89
CA GLY A 66 -2.77 0.03 -3.93
C GLY A 66 -3.43 -0.08 -2.56
N HIS A 67 -4.75 -0.16 -2.54
CA HIS A 67 -5.54 -0.20 -1.31
C HIS A 67 -6.88 -0.89 -1.52
N SER A 68 -7.46 -1.40 -0.44
CA SER A 68 -8.83 -1.93 -0.43
C SER A 68 -9.67 -1.14 0.56
N GLU A 69 -10.85 -0.69 0.14
CA GLU A 69 -11.74 0.13 0.94
C GLU A 69 -13.14 -0.49 1.03
N LEU A 70 -13.74 -0.51 2.22
CA LEU A 70 -15.17 -0.77 2.40
C LEU A 70 -15.87 0.53 2.79
N ARG A 71 -16.90 0.92 2.03
CA ARG A 71 -17.62 2.18 2.19
C ARG A 71 -19.11 1.97 2.36
N TYR A 72 -19.71 2.74 3.27
CA TYR A 72 -21.16 2.80 3.46
C TYR A 72 -21.80 3.66 2.36
N GLN A 73 -22.83 3.16 1.68
CA GLN A 73 -23.56 3.90 0.65
C GLN A 73 -24.98 4.30 1.08
N GLY A 74 -25.49 3.76 2.19
CA GLY A 74 -26.82 4.07 2.71
C GLY A 74 -27.60 2.84 3.13
N LEU A 75 -28.85 3.05 3.55
CA LEU A 75 -29.76 2.00 4.01
C LEU A 75 -30.91 1.84 3.01
N THR A 76 -31.24 0.60 2.65
CA THR A 76 -32.44 0.32 1.85
C THR A 76 -33.72 0.43 2.69
N LYS A 77 -34.88 0.52 2.02
CA LYS A 77 -36.19 0.50 2.68
C LYS A 77 -36.45 -0.78 3.49
N ASP A 78 -35.76 -1.87 3.14
CA ASP A 78 -35.89 -3.19 3.78
C ASP A 78 -34.85 -3.39 4.90
N ASN A 79 -34.28 -2.31 5.46
CA ASN A 79 -33.26 -2.35 6.50
C ASN A 79 -32.00 -3.16 6.14
N GLN A 80 -31.51 -3.02 4.90
CA GLN A 80 -30.25 -3.60 4.46
C GLN A 80 -29.22 -2.49 4.20
N LEU A 81 -27.98 -2.70 4.66
CA LEU A 81 -26.89 -1.78 4.38
C LEU A 81 -26.45 -1.94 2.93
N ILE A 82 -26.35 -0.83 2.21
CA ILE A 82 -25.71 -0.78 0.90
C ILE A 82 -24.23 -0.53 1.15
N LEU A 83 -23.40 -1.51 0.81
CA LEU A 83 -21.96 -1.46 1.01
C LEU A 83 -21.25 -1.54 -0.32
N ARG A 84 -20.21 -0.72 -0.48
CA ARG A 84 -19.33 -0.75 -1.64
C ARG A 84 -17.94 -1.15 -1.19
N TYR A 85 -17.43 -2.23 -1.75
CA TYR A 85 -16.05 -2.64 -1.57
C TYR A 85 -15.27 -2.35 -2.85
N THR A 86 -14.19 -1.59 -2.73
CA THR A 86 -13.34 -1.18 -3.83
C THR A 86 -11.93 -1.70 -3.58
N ASP A 87 -11.39 -2.47 -4.52
CA ASP A 87 -9.99 -2.89 -4.49
C ASP A 87 -9.20 -2.28 -5.64
N VAL A 88 -8.19 -1.48 -5.29
CA VAL A 88 -7.27 -0.85 -6.24
C VAL A 88 -5.94 -1.56 -6.16
N THR A 89 -5.46 -2.05 -7.32
CA THR A 89 -4.13 -2.66 -7.43
C THR A 89 -3.21 -1.78 -8.27
N ILE A 90 -2.00 -1.57 -7.78
CA ILE A 90 -0.95 -0.82 -8.47
C ILE A 90 0.20 -1.78 -8.78
N HIS A 91 0.60 -1.81 -10.05
CA HIS A 91 1.83 -2.45 -10.50
C HIS A 91 2.94 -1.40 -10.62
N SER A 92 4.01 -1.60 -9.85
CA SER A 92 5.18 -0.74 -9.85
C SER A 92 6.46 -1.58 -9.96
N ASP A 93 7.31 -1.22 -10.92
CA ASP A 93 8.67 -1.77 -11.11
C ASP A 93 9.74 -0.96 -10.34
N GLU A 94 9.31 -0.07 -9.46
CA GLU A 94 10.18 0.81 -8.70
C GLU A 94 11.19 0.04 -7.84
N ASN A 95 12.45 0.51 -7.85
CA ASN A 95 13.57 0.00 -7.07
C ASN A 95 14.46 1.15 -6.57
N VAL A 96 15.53 0.84 -5.83
CA VAL A 96 16.46 1.85 -5.31
C VAL A 96 17.07 2.75 -6.40
N PHE A 97 17.29 2.26 -7.62
CA PHE A 97 17.86 3.06 -8.71
C PHE A 97 16.84 4.02 -9.32
N THR A 98 15.58 3.60 -9.46
CA THR A 98 14.54 4.50 -9.98
C THR A 98 14.12 5.52 -8.92
N ARG A 99 14.14 5.14 -7.64
CA ARG A 99 13.79 6.04 -6.53
C ARG A 99 14.94 6.98 -6.16
N TYR A 100 16.09 6.43 -5.79
CA TYR A 100 17.23 7.15 -5.23
C TYR A 100 18.40 7.35 -6.22
N GLY A 101 18.29 6.86 -7.46
CA GLY A 101 19.33 7.06 -8.46
C GLY A 101 19.55 8.55 -8.77
N ASN A 102 20.75 8.88 -9.19
CA ASN A 102 21.14 10.25 -9.52
C ASN A 102 21.24 10.42 -11.04
N SER A 103 20.73 11.54 -11.55
CA SER A 103 21.11 12.03 -12.87
C SER A 103 22.50 12.68 -12.78
N SER A 104 23.31 12.53 -13.82
CA SER A 104 24.66 13.14 -13.89
C SER A 104 24.83 13.95 -15.16
N SER A 105 25.64 15.01 -15.09
CA SER A 105 26.06 15.80 -16.24
C SER A 105 27.56 15.85 -16.29
N THR A 106 28.15 15.53 -17.43
CA THR A 106 29.58 15.69 -17.68
C THR A 106 29.77 16.81 -18.69
N ILE A 107 30.57 17.80 -18.30
CA ILE A 107 30.94 18.93 -19.16
C ILE A 107 32.37 18.69 -19.63
N SER A 108 32.58 18.69 -20.94
CA SER A 108 33.89 18.62 -21.56
C SER A 108 34.12 19.89 -22.36
N SER A 109 35.28 20.54 -22.13
CA SER A 109 35.70 21.73 -22.87
C SER A 109 36.83 21.35 -23.81
N GLY A 110 36.64 21.60 -25.11
CA GLY A 110 37.64 21.39 -26.15
C GLY A 110 38.57 22.59 -26.30
N TYR A 111 39.78 22.34 -26.80
CA TYR A 111 40.83 23.36 -27.00
C TYR A 111 40.39 24.56 -27.88
N ASN A 112 39.38 24.37 -28.74
CA ASN A 112 38.82 25.41 -29.61
C ASN A 112 37.61 26.16 -28.99
N GLY A 113 37.40 26.08 -27.67
CA GLY A 113 36.30 26.77 -26.98
C GLY A 113 34.92 26.09 -27.11
N ASN A 114 34.85 24.90 -27.71
CA ASN A 114 33.62 24.12 -27.76
C ASN A 114 33.33 23.46 -26.42
N ILE A 115 32.13 23.64 -25.89
CA ILE A 115 31.65 22.96 -24.67
C ILE A 115 30.67 21.87 -25.07
N MET A 116 30.99 20.63 -24.77
CA MET A 116 30.10 19.49 -24.89
C MET A 116 29.52 19.15 -23.52
N VAL A 117 28.20 19.07 -23.42
CA VAL A 117 27.51 18.64 -22.21
C VAL A 117 26.82 17.32 -22.50
N THR A 118 27.22 16.27 -21.79
CA THR A 118 26.56 14.97 -21.83
C THR A 118 25.73 14.79 -20.58
N HIS A 119 24.42 14.58 -20.74
CA HIS A 119 23.50 14.38 -19.62
C HIS A 119 23.04 12.92 -19.57
N ALA A 120 23.14 12.30 -18.40
CA ALA A 120 22.60 10.97 -18.13
C ALA A 120 21.50 11.10 -17.07
N ASN A 121 20.27 10.77 -17.45
CA ASN A 121 19.14 10.77 -16.52
C ASN A 121 19.04 9.45 -15.76
N LYS A 122 18.60 9.51 -14.50
CA LYS A 122 18.13 8.31 -13.82
C LYS A 122 16.92 7.73 -14.56
N ARG A 123 16.72 6.42 -14.46
CA ARG A 123 15.55 5.74 -15.02
C ARG A 123 14.32 6.02 -14.16
N ASP A 124 13.20 6.39 -14.77
CA ASP A 124 11.92 6.49 -14.07
C ASP A 124 11.28 5.10 -13.86
N ALA A 125 10.54 4.97 -12.75
CA ALA A 125 9.75 3.78 -12.49
C ALA A 125 8.46 3.82 -13.33
N ASN A 126 8.06 2.66 -13.85
CA ASN A 126 6.76 2.43 -14.44
C ASN A 126 5.77 2.09 -13.33
N ILE A 127 4.85 3.02 -13.09
CA ILE A 127 3.75 2.85 -12.14
C ILE A 127 2.45 2.84 -12.94
N SER A 128 1.74 1.72 -12.89
CA SER A 128 0.45 1.57 -13.54
C SER A 128 -0.60 1.13 -12.51
N GLN A 129 -1.73 1.82 -12.50
CA GLN A 129 -2.87 1.45 -11.69
C GLN A 129 -3.82 0.63 -12.56
N LEU A 130 -4.20 -0.55 -12.08
CA LEU A 130 -5.27 -1.32 -12.70
C LEU A 130 -6.62 -0.66 -12.42
N PRO A 131 -7.60 -0.80 -13.31
CA PRO A 131 -8.97 -0.39 -13.02
C PRO A 131 -9.44 -0.95 -11.68
N PRO A 132 -10.12 -0.15 -10.85
CA PRO A 132 -10.60 -0.58 -9.55
C PRO A 132 -11.58 -1.75 -9.71
N ASN A 133 -11.38 -2.80 -8.92
CA ASN A 133 -12.36 -3.87 -8.78
C ASN A 133 -13.38 -3.46 -7.71
N THR A 134 -14.51 -2.94 -8.15
CA THR A 134 -15.56 -2.41 -7.28
C THR A 134 -16.77 -3.31 -7.30
N ILE A 135 -17.21 -3.75 -6.13
CA ILE A 135 -18.48 -4.46 -5.95
C ILE A 135 -19.37 -3.68 -5.01
N GLU A 136 -20.67 -3.64 -5.33
CA GLU A 136 -21.70 -3.11 -4.45
C GLU A 136 -22.64 -4.25 -4.09
N PHE A 137 -22.96 -4.37 -2.80
CA PHE A 137 -23.80 -5.45 -2.31
C PHE A 137 -24.64 -5.00 -1.13
N LEU A 138 -25.74 -5.72 -0.93
CA LEU A 138 -26.66 -5.51 0.18
C LEU A 138 -26.27 -6.44 1.34
N PHE A 139 -26.14 -5.87 2.53
CA PHE A 139 -25.85 -6.60 3.75
C PHE A 139 -27.02 -6.49 4.73
N PRO A 140 -27.66 -7.61 5.12
CA PRO A 140 -28.83 -7.55 5.97
C PRO A 140 -28.43 -7.31 7.44
N LEU A 141 -29.07 -6.34 8.09
CA LEU A 141 -28.73 -5.93 9.46
C LEU A 141 -28.92 -7.03 10.51
N ASN A 142 -29.74 -8.04 10.23
CA ASN A 142 -29.95 -9.17 11.13
C ASN A 142 -28.69 -10.03 11.32
N LYS A 143 -27.76 -10.04 10.36
CA LYS A 143 -26.52 -10.82 10.46
C LYS A 143 -25.49 -10.17 11.38
N LYS A 144 -25.49 -8.84 11.48
CA LYS A 144 -24.57 -7.96 12.24
C LYS A 144 -23.07 -8.12 11.98
N VAL A 145 -22.59 -9.29 11.56
CA VAL A 145 -21.18 -9.62 11.39
C VAL A 145 -20.87 -9.81 9.90
N LEU A 146 -19.90 -9.05 9.41
CA LEU A 146 -19.44 -9.09 8.03
C LEU A 146 -17.93 -9.38 8.00
N PRO A 147 -17.52 -10.62 7.69
CA PRO A 147 -16.12 -10.94 7.43
C PRO A 147 -15.74 -10.47 6.02
N ILE A 148 -14.70 -9.65 5.90
CA ILE A 148 -14.22 -9.13 4.61
C ILE A 148 -12.74 -8.74 4.69
N SER A 149 -11.95 -9.13 3.68
CA SER A 149 -10.52 -8.81 3.59
C SER A 149 -9.65 -9.24 4.78
N GLY A 150 -10.07 -10.27 5.53
CA GLY A 150 -9.38 -10.71 6.75
C GLY A 150 -9.67 -9.86 7.98
N TYR A 151 -10.69 -9.01 7.93
CA TYR A 151 -11.24 -8.28 9.06
C TYR A 151 -12.70 -8.65 9.28
N ILE A 152 -13.16 -8.49 10.51
CA ILE A 152 -14.54 -8.72 10.90
C ILE A 152 -15.14 -7.36 11.28
N VAL A 153 -16.09 -6.90 10.46
CA VAL A 153 -16.89 -5.72 10.75
C VAL A 153 -18.14 -6.15 11.51
N THR A 154 -18.28 -5.69 12.76
CA THR A 154 -19.47 -5.95 13.57
C THR A 154 -20.31 -4.69 13.66
N ILE A 155 -21.51 -4.72 13.10
CA ILE A 155 -22.48 -3.63 13.15
C ILE A 155 -23.16 -3.63 14.51
N ILE A 156 -23.00 -2.52 15.24
CA ILE A 156 -23.65 -2.30 16.53
C ILE A 156 -25.06 -1.76 16.30
N GLU A 157 -25.15 -0.67 15.53
CA GLU A 157 -26.37 0.09 15.28
C GLU A 157 -26.29 0.72 13.89
N ALA A 158 -27.42 0.76 13.18
CA ALA A 158 -27.51 1.45 11.90
C ALA A 158 -28.78 2.29 11.86
N THR A 159 -28.61 3.55 11.47
CA THR A 159 -29.67 4.50 11.20
C THR A 159 -29.65 4.82 9.70
N PRO A 160 -30.66 5.52 9.15
CA PRO A 160 -30.63 5.95 7.75
C PRO A 160 -29.40 6.79 7.39
N TYR A 161 -28.80 7.50 8.35
CA TYR A 161 -27.72 8.47 8.11
C TYR A 161 -26.34 7.98 8.58
N ASP A 162 -26.30 7.20 9.66
CA ASP A 162 -25.07 6.79 10.33
C ASP A 162 -25.09 5.31 10.72
N VAL A 163 -23.92 4.69 10.70
CA VAL A 163 -23.69 3.32 11.16
C VAL A 163 -22.61 3.32 12.23
N LYS A 164 -22.90 2.69 13.37
CA LYS A 164 -21.94 2.39 14.44
C LYS A 164 -21.47 0.95 14.30
N TYR A 165 -20.17 0.73 14.38
CA TYR A 165 -19.56 -0.57 14.16
C TYR A 165 -18.26 -0.73 14.94
N THR A 166 -17.77 -1.95 15.04
CA THR A 166 -16.41 -2.27 15.49
C THR A 166 -15.70 -3.09 14.42
N ILE A 167 -14.38 -3.02 14.42
CA ILE A 167 -13.53 -3.80 13.52
C ILE A 167 -12.56 -4.62 14.34
N SER A 168 -12.48 -5.92 14.08
CA SER A 168 -11.47 -6.82 14.64
C SER A 168 -10.75 -7.57 13.52
N GLN A 169 -9.62 -8.18 13.85
CA GLN A 169 -8.95 -9.18 13.02
C GLN A 169 -9.51 -10.58 13.31
#